data_AF-A0A3A0ARG4-F1
#
_entry.id   AF-A0A3A0ARG4-F1
#
_cell.length_a   1.000
_cell.length_b   1.000
_cell.length_c   1.000
_cell.angle_alpha   90.00
_cell.angle_beta   90.00
_cell.angle_gamma   90.00
#
_symmetry.space_group_name_H-M   'P 1'
#
loop_
_entity.id
_entity.type
_entity.pdbx_description
1 polymer ?
#
loop_
_entity_poly.entity_id
_entity_poly.type
_entity_poly.pdbx_seq_one_letter_code
_entity_poly.pdbx_strand_id
1 'polypeptide(L)'
;MHISPEQHTALTHIGENIDRLITVDVTARGVVNPLYRAARAVQDEPLTARAARGLYEQVAPNDVVILATGMPVGPLQTGEQDGPVGIATLARSLVLGLKANPVILTDPTNVELISAAVRSAGLFVYPLEESLQHPTAACVMAFPVAETEAEALSEHLMHNIRPKALISSERAGANEHGEYHAALGRSLTQWCAKVDILFERAREAGVLTIGVGDGGNELGCGLIRDAVLDTVPNGRRCQCPCGGSVVPRFVPDVLIIAAISNWGTYGIEACLAALTGRREVLHDRLIDERVHIACAAAGAHNDGPLLLDPGTDAVATPLHGHILDLMALIVENGADLGGLYRRDKWPWLDR
;
A
#
# COMPACT_ATOMS: atom_id res chain seq x y z
N MET A 1 -2.38 9.58 18.61
CA MET A 1 -2.87 10.97 18.84
C MET A 1 -4.38 10.99 18.63
N HIS A 2 -5.19 11.78 19.35
CA HIS A 2 -6.64 11.82 19.12
C HIS A 2 -7.03 12.97 18.19
N ILE A 3 -7.95 12.71 17.24
CA ILE A 3 -8.46 13.72 16.31
C ILE A 3 -9.74 14.39 16.86
N SER A 4 -9.93 15.68 16.59
CA SER A 4 -11.18 16.38 16.94
C SER A 4 -12.34 16.00 16.01
N PRO A 5 -13.62 16.24 16.39
CA PRO A 5 -14.77 16.04 15.50
C PRO A 5 -14.69 16.83 14.19
N GLU A 6 -14.15 18.06 14.23
CA GLU A 6 -13.95 18.89 13.05
C GLU A 6 -12.87 18.31 12.14
N GLN A 7 -11.75 17.86 12.72
CA GLN A 7 -10.69 17.17 11.97
C GLN A 7 -11.20 15.87 11.35
N HIS A 8 -12.03 15.11 12.07
CA HIS A 8 -12.67 13.91 11.54
C HIS A 8 -13.55 14.24 10.33
N THR A 9 -14.43 15.24 10.45
CA THR A 9 -15.32 15.65 9.35
C THR A 9 -14.53 16.11 8.11
N ALA A 10 -13.49 16.93 8.32
CA ALA A 10 -12.62 17.39 7.24
C ALA A 10 -11.88 16.22 6.57
N LEU A 11 -11.33 15.29 7.37
CA LEU A 11 -10.68 14.08 6.88
C LEU A 11 -11.63 13.21 6.07
N THR A 12 -12.88 13.03 6.52
CA THR A 12 -13.90 12.27 5.78
C THR A 12 -14.13 12.88 4.40
N HIS A 13 -14.29 14.21 4.29
CA HIS A 13 -14.47 14.86 2.99
C HIS A 13 -13.23 14.75 2.08
N ILE A 14 -12.03 14.84 2.64
CA ILE A 14 -10.78 14.62 1.91
C ILE A 14 -10.74 13.17 1.41
N GLY A 15 -10.92 12.21 2.30
CA GLY A 15 -10.92 10.77 2.00
C GLY A 15 -11.95 10.39 0.94
N GLU A 16 -13.16 10.94 0.97
CA GLU A 16 -14.18 10.72 -0.07
C GLU A 16 -13.69 11.13 -1.47
N ASN A 17 -12.89 12.19 -1.59
CA ASN A 17 -12.37 12.63 -2.89
C ASN A 17 -11.10 11.86 -3.29
N ILE A 18 -10.25 11.53 -2.32
CA ILE A 18 -9.06 10.70 -2.53
C ILE A 18 -9.47 9.30 -2.98
N ASP A 19 -10.43 8.66 -2.31
CA ASP A 19 -10.96 7.35 -2.68
C ASP A 19 -11.54 7.36 -4.12
N ARG A 20 -12.29 8.41 -4.49
CA ARG A 20 -12.77 8.57 -5.88
C ARG A 20 -11.64 8.66 -6.89
N LEU A 21 -10.54 9.32 -6.53
CA LEU A 21 -9.41 9.50 -7.41
C LEU A 21 -8.61 8.19 -7.59
N ILE A 22 -8.35 7.47 -6.50
CA ILE A 22 -7.59 6.20 -6.56
C ILE A 22 -8.39 5.06 -7.20
N THR A 23 -9.70 5.21 -7.35
CA THR A 23 -10.59 4.19 -7.96
C THR A 23 -11.00 4.51 -9.39
N VAL A 24 -10.42 5.55 -10.00
CA VAL A 24 -10.59 5.80 -11.44
C VAL A 24 -9.97 4.63 -12.21
N ASP A 25 -10.82 3.85 -12.88
CA ASP A 25 -10.44 2.66 -13.64
C ASP A 25 -9.77 3.04 -14.97
N VAL A 26 -8.53 3.51 -14.90
CA VAL A 26 -7.74 3.93 -16.08
C VAL A 26 -7.35 2.76 -16.97
N THR A 27 -7.26 1.55 -16.41
CA THR A 27 -6.93 0.32 -17.14
C THR A 27 -8.17 -0.34 -17.77
N ALA A 28 -9.37 0.14 -17.43
CA ALA A 28 -10.66 -0.37 -17.89
C ALA A 28 -10.84 -1.88 -17.63
N ARG A 29 -10.23 -2.41 -16.56
CA ARG A 29 -10.37 -3.82 -16.14
C ARG A 29 -11.81 -4.12 -15.68
N GLY A 30 -12.52 -3.11 -15.19
CA GLY A 30 -13.89 -3.23 -14.70
C GLY A 30 -14.01 -3.85 -13.30
N VAL A 31 -12.89 -4.14 -12.63
CA VAL A 31 -12.85 -4.84 -11.34
C VAL A 31 -12.82 -3.90 -10.14
N VAL A 32 -12.08 -2.80 -10.21
CA VAL A 32 -11.84 -1.90 -9.08
C VAL A 32 -13.14 -1.34 -8.47
N ASN A 33 -14.08 -0.91 -9.31
CA ASN A 33 -15.29 -0.23 -8.86
C ASN A 33 -16.22 -1.14 -8.03
N PRO A 34 -16.57 -2.36 -8.49
CA PRO A 34 -17.31 -3.32 -7.66
C PRO A 34 -16.58 -3.67 -6.35
N LEU A 35 -15.27 -3.91 -6.41
CA LEU A 35 -14.47 -4.27 -5.24
C LEU A 35 -14.42 -3.12 -4.21
N TYR A 36 -14.19 -1.89 -4.66
CA TYR A 36 -14.22 -0.71 -3.81
C TYR A 36 -15.59 -0.53 -3.13
N ARG A 37 -16.69 -0.66 -3.87
CA ARG A 37 -18.04 -0.54 -3.29
C ARG A 37 -18.28 -1.57 -2.20
N ALA A 38 -17.84 -2.81 -2.41
CA ALA A 38 -17.92 -3.85 -1.38
C ALA A 38 -17.09 -3.48 -0.15
N ALA A 39 -15.83 -3.05 -0.33
CA ALA A 39 -14.96 -2.66 0.77
C ALA A 39 -15.52 -1.46 1.56
N ARG A 40 -16.06 -0.45 0.85
CA ARG A 40 -16.66 0.76 1.43
C ARG A 40 -17.94 0.44 2.21
N ALA A 41 -18.75 -0.50 1.73
CA ALA A 41 -19.98 -0.93 2.41
C ALA A 41 -19.70 -1.64 3.74
N VAL A 42 -18.62 -2.43 3.81
CA VAL A 42 -18.24 -3.16 5.05
C VAL A 42 -17.62 -2.24 6.09
N GLN A 43 -16.87 -1.22 5.67
CA GLN A 43 -16.04 -0.40 6.56
C GLN A 43 -16.67 0.94 6.96
N ASP A 44 -17.74 1.35 6.26
CA ASP A 44 -18.57 2.55 6.53
C ASP A 44 -17.81 3.89 6.69
N GLU A 45 -16.61 4.01 6.13
CA GLU A 45 -15.80 5.24 6.08
C GLU A 45 -14.97 5.22 4.77
N PRO A 46 -14.53 6.37 4.22
CA PRO A 46 -13.53 6.36 3.15
C PRO A 46 -12.31 5.54 3.58
N LEU A 47 -11.87 4.65 2.71
CA LEU A 47 -10.91 3.60 3.03
C LEU A 47 -9.55 4.19 3.41
N THR A 48 -9.11 5.19 2.64
CA THR A 48 -7.84 5.90 2.88
C THR A 48 -7.86 6.73 4.17
N ALA A 49 -8.97 7.42 4.44
CA ALA A 49 -9.15 8.18 5.68
C ALA A 49 -9.14 7.27 6.91
N ARG A 50 -9.85 6.14 6.85
CA ARG A 50 -9.90 5.13 7.92
C ARG A 50 -8.51 4.59 8.24
N ALA A 51 -7.74 4.22 7.21
CA ALA A 51 -6.36 3.75 7.35
C ALA A 51 -5.46 4.81 7.99
N ALA A 52 -5.44 6.02 7.44
CA ALA A 52 -4.61 7.11 7.94
C ALA A 52 -4.97 7.52 9.37
N ARG A 53 -6.25 7.56 9.71
CA ARG A 53 -6.73 7.81 11.08
C ARG A 53 -6.23 6.74 12.04
N GLY A 54 -6.39 5.46 11.69
CA GLY A 54 -5.89 4.35 12.51
C GLY A 54 -4.38 4.47 12.78
N LEU A 55 -3.59 4.77 11.75
CA LEU A 55 -2.15 4.99 11.89
C LEU A 55 -1.84 6.19 12.79
N TYR A 56 -2.50 7.33 12.57
CA TYR A 56 -2.30 8.56 13.36
C TYR A 56 -2.70 8.39 14.84
N GLU A 57 -3.71 7.57 15.11
CA GLU A 57 -4.18 7.27 16.45
C GLU A 57 -3.24 6.33 17.20
N GLN A 58 -2.75 5.27 16.53
CA GLN A 58 -2.03 4.15 17.16
C GLN A 58 -0.51 4.25 17.13
N VAL A 59 0.07 4.95 16.15
CA VAL A 59 1.54 5.01 15.97
C VAL A 59 2.09 6.27 16.64
N ALA A 60 2.99 6.09 17.59
CA ALA A 60 3.74 7.16 18.24
C ALA A 60 5.17 7.26 17.67
N PRO A 61 5.91 8.36 17.95
CA PRO A 61 7.30 8.49 17.53
C PRO A 61 8.17 7.31 17.99
N ASN A 62 9.00 6.82 17.09
CA ASN A 62 9.88 5.65 17.21
C ASN A 62 9.17 4.28 17.28
N ASP A 63 7.84 4.23 17.21
CA ASP A 63 7.14 2.96 17.03
C ASP A 63 7.48 2.33 15.68
N VAL A 64 7.52 1.00 15.65
CA VAL A 64 7.76 0.26 14.42
C VAL A 64 6.46 0.06 13.65
N VAL A 65 6.50 0.34 12.35
CA VAL A 65 5.45 0.01 11.40
C VAL A 65 6.03 -0.97 10.39
N ILE A 66 5.43 -2.16 10.30
CA ILE A 66 5.85 -3.16 9.33
C ILE A 66 5.07 -2.94 8.03
N LEU A 67 5.80 -2.95 6.92
CA LEU A 67 5.26 -2.80 5.57
C LEU A 67 5.57 -4.09 4.79
N ALA A 68 4.63 -4.62 4.03
CA ALA A 68 4.80 -5.84 3.24
C ALA A 68 4.44 -5.59 1.77
N THR A 69 5.33 -5.97 0.86
CA THR A 69 5.12 -5.72 -0.57
C THR A 69 5.88 -6.66 -1.48
N GLY A 70 5.47 -6.64 -2.74
CA GLY A 70 6.11 -7.32 -3.85
C GLY A 70 5.54 -8.70 -4.06
N MET A 71 5.59 -9.13 -5.31
CA MET A 71 5.05 -10.40 -5.76
C MET A 71 5.97 -10.96 -6.85
N PRO A 72 6.54 -12.17 -6.69
CA PRO A 72 7.44 -12.72 -7.69
C PRO A 72 6.60 -13.33 -8.82
N VAL A 73 6.33 -12.55 -9.87
CA VAL A 73 5.44 -12.95 -10.96
C VAL A 73 6.20 -13.71 -12.04
N GLY A 74 5.63 -14.82 -12.50
CA GLY A 74 6.21 -15.65 -13.56
C GLY A 74 6.13 -15.00 -14.95
N PRO A 75 6.99 -15.42 -15.90
CA PRO A 75 7.90 -16.56 -15.84
C PRO A 75 9.27 -16.24 -15.23
N LEU A 76 9.64 -14.96 -15.08
CA LEU A 76 10.96 -14.55 -14.58
C LEU A 76 11.07 -14.59 -13.05
N GLN A 77 9.94 -14.70 -12.34
CA GLN A 77 9.88 -14.69 -10.87
C GLN A 77 10.50 -13.40 -10.28
N THR A 78 10.34 -12.31 -11.01
CA THR A 78 10.77 -10.95 -10.65
C THR A 78 9.60 -10.18 -10.05
N GLY A 79 9.89 -9.15 -9.27
CA GLY A 79 8.87 -8.21 -8.79
C GLY A 79 8.35 -7.28 -9.87
N GLU A 80 7.20 -6.67 -9.60
CA GLU A 80 6.61 -5.58 -10.36
C GLU A 80 6.86 -4.22 -9.69
N GLN A 81 6.43 -3.13 -10.33
CA GLN A 81 6.49 -1.78 -9.75
C GLN A 81 5.27 -1.46 -8.87
N ASP A 82 4.15 -2.18 -9.03
CA ASP A 82 2.98 -2.02 -8.16
C ASP A 82 3.22 -2.65 -6.78
N GLY A 83 2.97 -1.88 -5.72
CA GLY A 83 3.39 -2.18 -4.35
C GLY A 83 4.72 -1.51 -3.96
N PRO A 84 5.88 -1.86 -4.57
CA PRO A 84 7.18 -1.34 -4.17
C PRO A 84 7.28 0.18 -4.17
N VAL A 85 6.76 0.85 -5.20
CA VAL A 85 6.81 2.32 -5.29
C VAL A 85 5.96 2.93 -4.16
N GLY A 86 4.75 2.42 -3.99
CA GLY A 86 3.79 2.84 -2.97
C GLY A 86 4.27 2.62 -1.55
N ILE A 87 4.96 1.52 -1.29
CA ILE A 87 5.47 1.18 0.03
C ILE A 87 6.74 1.96 0.35
N ALA A 88 7.60 2.22 -0.63
CA ALA A 88 8.77 3.07 -0.45
C ALA A 88 8.38 4.52 -0.11
N THR A 89 7.38 5.06 -0.80
CA THR A 89 6.85 6.41 -0.57
C THR A 89 6.06 6.50 0.73
N LEU A 90 5.22 5.50 1.04
CA LEU A 90 4.54 5.42 2.34
C LEU A 90 5.52 5.30 3.51
N ALA A 91 6.61 4.55 3.37
CA ALA A 91 7.66 4.48 4.40
C ALA A 91 8.24 5.87 4.70
N ARG A 92 8.50 6.67 3.66
CA ARG A 92 8.90 8.07 3.81
C ARG A 92 7.84 8.89 4.56
N SER A 93 6.58 8.75 4.20
CA SER A 93 5.48 9.48 4.81
C SER A 93 5.27 9.12 6.28
N LEU A 94 5.48 7.87 6.66
CA LEU A 94 5.45 7.42 8.05
C LEU A 94 6.60 8.03 8.88
N VAL A 95 7.80 8.11 8.30
CA VAL A 95 8.94 8.81 8.92
C VAL A 95 8.64 10.29 9.12
N LEU A 96 8.19 10.99 8.08
CA LEU A 96 7.96 12.43 8.14
C LEU A 96 6.72 12.80 8.98
N GLY A 97 5.64 12.05 8.81
CA GLY A 97 4.34 12.32 9.44
C GLY A 97 4.28 11.83 10.88
N LEU A 98 4.77 10.63 11.18
CA LEU A 98 4.58 9.99 12.48
C LEU A 98 5.89 9.77 13.26
N LYS A 99 7.05 10.02 12.62
CA LYS A 99 8.37 9.67 13.16
C LYS A 99 8.46 8.18 13.48
N ALA A 100 7.77 7.35 12.71
CA ALA A 100 7.79 5.90 12.84
C ALA A 100 9.09 5.32 12.27
N ASN A 101 9.40 4.09 12.66
CA ASN A 101 10.51 3.30 12.12
C ASN A 101 9.96 2.24 11.14
N PRO A 102 10.11 2.42 9.82
CA PRO A 102 9.58 1.47 8.85
C PRO A 102 10.47 0.22 8.72
N VAL A 103 9.84 -0.95 8.77
CA VAL A 103 10.48 -2.24 8.48
C VAL A 103 9.72 -2.88 7.32
N ILE A 104 10.35 -2.98 6.15
CA ILE A 104 9.76 -3.50 4.93
C ILE A 104 10.15 -4.97 4.75
N LEU A 105 9.13 -5.81 4.60
CA LEU A 105 9.21 -7.24 4.35
C LEU A 105 8.83 -7.53 2.90
N THR A 106 9.62 -8.38 2.24
CA THR A 106 9.37 -8.76 0.84
C THR A 106 9.92 -10.16 0.56
N ASP A 107 9.72 -10.67 -0.65
CA ASP A 107 10.32 -11.95 -1.07
C ASP A 107 11.84 -11.85 -1.16
N PRO A 108 12.59 -12.95 -0.95
CA PRO A 108 14.04 -12.93 -1.06
C PRO A 108 14.56 -12.36 -2.38
N THR A 109 13.85 -12.58 -3.49
CA THR A 109 14.21 -12.11 -4.83
C THR A 109 14.00 -10.60 -5.01
N ASN A 110 13.17 -9.97 -4.17
CA ASN A 110 12.76 -8.57 -4.31
C ASN A 110 13.52 -7.62 -3.37
N VAL A 111 14.37 -8.11 -2.47
CA VAL A 111 15.06 -7.27 -1.46
C VAL A 111 15.83 -6.11 -2.08
N GLU A 112 16.62 -6.36 -3.13
CA GLU A 112 17.38 -5.29 -3.79
C GLU A 112 16.48 -4.28 -4.51
N LEU A 113 15.43 -4.77 -5.16
CA LEU A 113 14.41 -3.94 -5.80
C LEU A 113 13.77 -2.98 -4.78
N ILE A 114 13.29 -3.51 -3.65
CA ILE A 114 12.64 -2.69 -2.61
C ILE A 114 13.67 -1.76 -1.96
N SER A 115 14.90 -2.22 -1.76
CA SER A 115 15.98 -1.38 -1.22
C SER A 115 16.29 -0.19 -2.14
N ALA A 116 16.31 -0.40 -3.45
CA ALA A 116 16.48 0.67 -4.43
C ALA A 116 15.31 1.65 -4.41
N ALA A 117 14.07 1.15 -4.30
CA ALA A 117 12.87 1.97 -4.17
C ALA A 117 12.92 2.86 -2.92
N VAL A 118 13.21 2.29 -1.75
CA VAL A 118 13.28 3.00 -0.45
C VAL A 118 14.40 4.05 -0.44
N ARG A 119 15.58 3.73 -0.99
CA ARG A 119 16.66 4.72 -1.16
C ARG A 119 16.23 5.88 -2.06
N SER A 120 15.52 5.57 -3.14
CA SER A 120 14.97 6.56 -4.07
C SER A 120 13.76 7.30 -3.50
N ALA A 121 13.10 6.83 -2.46
CA ALA A 121 12.15 7.63 -1.68
C ALA A 121 12.88 8.60 -0.72
N GLY A 122 14.21 8.49 -0.62
CA GLY A 122 15.06 9.39 0.18
C GLY A 122 15.22 8.94 1.63
N LEU A 123 15.15 7.63 1.90
CA LEU A 123 15.49 7.03 3.19
C LEU A 123 16.78 6.23 3.10
N PHE A 124 17.52 6.14 4.21
CA PHE A 124 18.63 5.18 4.30
C PHE A 124 18.08 3.76 4.47
N VAL A 125 18.77 2.78 3.90
CA VAL A 125 18.45 1.35 4.11
C VAL A 125 19.58 0.72 4.90
N TYR A 126 19.26 0.26 6.10
CA TYR A 126 20.18 -0.40 7.03
C TYR A 126 19.59 -1.74 7.51
N PRO A 127 20.40 -2.65 8.05
CA PRO A 127 19.92 -3.80 8.80
C PRO A 127 18.96 -3.39 9.93
N LEU A 128 18.09 -4.30 10.34
CA LEU A 128 16.99 -4.02 11.29
C LEU A 128 17.47 -3.25 12.53
N GLU A 129 18.44 -3.77 13.27
CA GLU A 129 18.91 -3.17 14.52
C GLU A 129 19.53 -1.77 14.34
N GLU A 130 20.23 -1.54 13.23
CA GLU A 130 20.82 -0.24 12.90
C GLU A 130 19.76 0.77 12.44
N SER A 131 18.77 0.32 11.65
CA SER A 131 17.71 1.19 11.15
C SER A 131 16.89 1.82 12.29
N LEU A 132 16.63 1.06 13.37
CA LEU A 132 15.88 1.54 14.54
C LEU A 132 16.62 2.62 15.34
N GLN A 133 17.90 2.85 15.08
CA GLN A 133 18.73 3.87 15.74
C GLN A 133 18.78 5.19 14.96
N HIS A 134 18.23 5.23 13.74
CA HIS A 134 18.34 6.36 12.83
C HIS A 134 16.96 6.84 12.37
N PRO A 135 16.56 8.09 12.67
CA PRO A 135 15.19 8.58 12.44
C PRO A 135 14.82 8.72 10.95
N THR A 136 15.76 8.57 10.03
CA THR A 136 15.56 8.64 8.58
C THR A 136 16.01 7.37 7.86
N ALA A 137 16.09 6.27 8.58
CA ALA A 137 16.39 4.95 8.05
C ALA A 137 15.14 4.07 8.03
N ALA A 138 15.18 3.08 7.15
CA ALA A 138 14.26 1.96 7.13
C ALA A 138 15.06 0.65 7.00
N CYS A 139 14.45 -0.45 7.40
CA CYS A 139 14.95 -1.78 7.11
C CYS A 139 14.21 -2.36 5.91
N VAL A 140 14.93 -3.00 4.99
CA VAL A 140 14.34 -3.87 3.97
C VAL A 140 14.92 -5.25 4.18
N MET A 141 14.08 -6.25 4.40
CA MET A 141 14.53 -7.62 4.63
C MET A 141 13.64 -8.66 3.96
N ALA A 142 14.26 -9.77 3.57
CA ALA A 142 13.55 -10.93 3.08
C ALA A 142 12.67 -11.54 4.17
N PHE A 143 11.48 -11.99 3.78
CA PHE A 143 10.64 -12.84 4.59
C PHE A 143 10.66 -14.29 4.06
N PRO A 144 10.56 -15.32 4.91
CA PRO A 144 10.71 -16.71 4.46
C PRO A 144 9.57 -17.20 3.56
N VAL A 145 9.92 -18.02 2.57
CA VAL A 145 8.99 -18.81 1.75
C VAL A 145 8.60 -20.13 2.43
N ALA A 146 9.44 -20.63 3.33
CA ALA A 146 9.16 -21.81 4.13
C ALA A 146 8.30 -21.43 5.35
N GLU A 147 7.19 -22.16 5.55
CA GLU A 147 6.21 -21.89 6.60
C GLU A 147 6.82 -21.90 8.00
N THR A 148 7.62 -22.92 8.34
CA THR A 148 8.26 -23.02 9.67
C THR A 148 9.22 -21.88 9.98
N GLU A 149 9.93 -21.37 8.96
CA GLU A 149 10.82 -20.22 9.12
C GLU A 149 10.03 -18.92 9.25
N ALA A 150 8.95 -18.78 8.48
CA ALA A 150 8.03 -17.65 8.57
C ALA A 150 7.33 -17.59 9.93
N GLU A 151 6.94 -18.72 10.52
CA GLU A 151 6.42 -18.80 11.88
C GLU A 151 7.44 -18.30 12.90
N ALA A 152 8.68 -18.81 12.85
CA ALA A 152 9.75 -18.42 13.77
C ALA A 152 10.10 -16.93 13.67
N LEU A 153 10.17 -16.38 12.44
CA LEU A 153 10.42 -14.96 12.25
C LEU A 153 9.23 -14.10 12.70
N SER A 154 8.00 -14.56 12.46
CA SER A 154 6.79 -13.86 12.92
C SER A 154 6.75 -13.76 14.45
N GLU A 155 7.02 -14.86 15.15
CA GLU A 155 7.19 -14.92 16.60
C GLU A 155 8.25 -13.91 17.07
N HIS A 156 9.41 -13.88 16.41
CA HIS A 156 10.49 -12.97 16.76
C HIS A 156 10.08 -11.50 16.58
N LEU A 157 9.48 -11.14 15.44
CA LEU A 157 9.04 -9.76 15.14
C LEU A 157 7.95 -9.30 16.11
N MET A 158 6.94 -10.14 16.38
CA MET A 158 5.87 -9.80 17.31
C MET A 158 6.38 -9.62 18.75
N HIS A 159 7.27 -10.48 19.23
CA HIS A 159 7.77 -10.42 20.60
C HIS A 159 8.85 -9.34 20.82
N ASN A 160 9.82 -9.22 19.92
CA ASN A 160 10.99 -8.35 20.12
C ASN A 160 10.81 -6.97 19.50
N ILE A 161 10.22 -6.90 18.30
CA ILE A 161 10.04 -5.65 17.56
C ILE A 161 8.73 -4.95 17.94
N ARG A 162 7.68 -5.71 18.29
CA ARG A 162 6.39 -5.20 18.81
C ARG A 162 5.80 -4.08 17.94
N PRO A 163 5.54 -4.36 16.64
CA PRO A 163 5.03 -3.35 15.72
C PRO A 163 3.66 -2.81 16.17
N LYS A 164 3.37 -1.56 15.80
CA LYS A 164 2.06 -0.91 16.08
C LYS A 164 1.08 -0.97 14.93
N ALA A 165 1.60 -1.16 13.72
CA ALA A 165 0.79 -1.40 12.55
C ALA A 165 1.53 -2.27 11.55
N LEU A 166 0.77 -3.08 10.82
CA LEU A 166 1.21 -3.83 9.65
C LEU A 166 0.40 -3.37 8.45
N ILE A 167 1.07 -3.00 7.37
CA ILE A 167 0.42 -2.60 6.11
C ILE A 167 0.95 -3.50 5.00
N SER A 168 0.07 -4.10 4.21
CA SER A 168 0.43 -4.79 2.98
C SER A 168 -0.06 -4.02 1.76
N SER A 169 0.72 -4.00 0.69
CA SER A 169 0.35 -3.42 -0.59
C SER A 169 0.91 -4.25 -1.72
N GLU A 170 0.05 -4.64 -2.66
CA GLU A 170 0.37 -5.53 -3.77
C GLU A 170 1.13 -6.78 -3.30
N ARG A 171 0.46 -7.54 -2.43
CA ARG A 171 1.05 -8.71 -1.78
C ARG A 171 0.07 -9.85 -1.84
N ALA A 172 0.37 -10.93 -2.56
CA ALA A 172 -0.48 -12.11 -2.55
C ALA A 172 -0.66 -12.67 -1.13
N GLY A 173 -1.87 -13.14 -0.82
CA GLY A 173 -2.15 -13.90 0.40
C GLY A 173 -2.59 -15.34 0.10
N ALA A 174 -2.46 -16.23 1.07
CA ALA A 174 -2.90 -17.61 0.91
C ALA A 174 -4.43 -17.71 0.85
N ASN A 175 -4.95 -18.50 -0.08
CA ASN A 175 -6.37 -18.81 -0.16
C ASN A 175 -6.81 -19.86 0.88
N GLU A 176 -8.04 -20.37 0.76
CA GLU A 176 -8.60 -21.42 1.61
C GLU A 176 -7.84 -22.77 1.59
N HIS A 177 -6.89 -22.94 0.66
CA HIS A 177 -6.06 -24.14 0.52
C HIS A 177 -4.58 -23.88 0.86
N GLY A 178 -4.23 -22.69 1.36
CA GLY A 178 -2.83 -22.34 1.66
C GLY A 178 -2.01 -21.90 0.43
N GLU A 179 -2.67 -21.69 -0.72
CA GLU A 179 -2.03 -21.41 -2.00
C GLU A 179 -2.11 -19.92 -2.37
N TYR A 180 -1.04 -19.39 -2.96
CA TYR A 180 -0.88 -17.98 -3.34
C TYR A 180 -1.01 -17.85 -4.85
N HIS A 181 -1.65 -16.76 -5.32
CA HIS A 181 -1.99 -16.61 -6.73
C HIS A 181 -1.68 -15.22 -7.27
N ALA A 182 -1.26 -15.17 -8.53
CA ALA A 182 -1.32 -13.96 -9.34
C ALA A 182 -2.76 -13.70 -9.81
N ALA A 183 -3.04 -12.50 -10.33
CA ALA A 183 -4.39 -12.07 -10.77
C ALA A 183 -5.10 -13.07 -11.70
N LEU A 184 -4.37 -13.76 -12.59
CA LEU A 184 -4.93 -14.77 -13.50
C LEU A 184 -5.09 -16.16 -12.87
N GLY A 185 -4.89 -16.32 -11.56
CA GLY A 185 -5.04 -17.60 -10.85
C GLY A 185 -3.88 -18.57 -11.04
N ARG A 186 -2.72 -18.10 -11.53
CA ARG A 186 -1.48 -18.90 -11.58
C ARG A 186 -0.86 -18.96 -10.19
N SER A 187 -0.34 -20.12 -9.79
CA SER A 187 0.27 -20.29 -8.48
C SER A 187 1.60 -19.53 -8.37
N LEU A 188 1.76 -18.85 -7.23
CA LEU A 188 2.98 -18.19 -6.78
C LEU A 188 3.55 -18.86 -5.52
N THR A 189 2.90 -19.93 -5.03
CA THR A 189 3.10 -20.48 -3.68
C THR A 189 4.54 -20.81 -3.36
N GLN A 190 5.30 -21.38 -4.30
CA GLN A 190 6.69 -21.76 -4.07
C GLN A 190 7.65 -20.54 -3.96
N TRP A 191 7.25 -19.38 -4.45
CA TRP A 191 8.09 -18.19 -4.54
C TRP A 191 7.68 -17.10 -3.54
N CYS A 192 6.39 -17.07 -3.20
CA CYS A 192 5.83 -16.04 -2.35
C CYS A 192 6.11 -16.31 -0.86
N ALA A 193 6.79 -15.38 -0.20
CA ALA A 193 7.00 -15.39 1.24
C ALA A 193 5.68 -15.41 2.02
N LYS A 194 5.66 -16.15 3.14
CA LYS A 194 4.46 -16.46 3.94
C LYS A 194 4.14 -15.35 4.95
N VAL A 195 4.05 -14.12 4.45
CA VAL A 195 3.89 -12.90 5.27
C VAL A 195 2.51 -12.84 5.94
N ASP A 196 1.51 -13.49 5.37
CA ASP A 196 0.16 -13.65 5.95
C ASP A 196 0.18 -14.24 7.37
N ILE A 197 1.13 -15.14 7.67
CA ILE A 197 1.27 -15.73 9.01
C ILE A 197 1.67 -14.68 10.07
N LEU A 198 2.43 -13.65 9.67
CA LEU A 198 2.73 -12.51 10.55
C LEU A 198 1.50 -11.61 10.74
N PHE A 199 0.73 -11.39 9.67
CA PHE A 199 -0.49 -10.58 9.71
C PHE A 199 -1.58 -11.23 10.57
N GLU A 200 -1.76 -12.54 10.50
CA GLU A 200 -2.66 -13.32 11.36
C GLU A 200 -2.30 -13.11 12.84
N ARG A 201 -1.03 -13.30 13.22
CA ARG A 201 -0.56 -13.06 14.59
C ARG A 201 -0.74 -11.62 15.05
N ALA A 202 -0.46 -10.65 14.18
CA ALA A 202 -0.64 -9.24 14.48
C ALA A 202 -2.12 -8.90 14.76
N ARG A 203 -3.03 -9.44 13.94
CA ARG A 203 -4.47 -9.30 14.11
C ARG A 203 -4.95 -9.88 15.45
N GLU A 204 -4.50 -11.10 15.77
CA GLU A 204 -4.81 -11.77 17.04
C GLU A 204 -4.29 -10.99 18.26
N ALA A 205 -3.13 -10.34 18.12
CA ALA A 205 -2.54 -9.49 19.14
C ALA A 205 -3.15 -8.08 19.23
N GLY A 206 -4.14 -7.75 18.39
CA GLY A 206 -4.78 -6.43 18.35
C GLY A 206 -3.92 -5.32 17.75
N VAL A 207 -2.87 -5.68 16.99
CA VAL A 207 -2.07 -4.72 16.20
C VAL A 207 -2.87 -4.32 14.96
N LEU A 208 -2.83 -3.03 14.61
CA LEU A 208 -3.55 -2.52 13.44
C LEU A 208 -3.05 -3.18 12.16
N THR A 209 -3.95 -3.78 11.39
CA THR A 209 -3.63 -4.43 10.11
C THR A 209 -4.34 -3.74 8.95
N ILE A 210 -3.59 -3.40 7.90
CA ILE A 210 -4.08 -2.70 6.72
C ILE A 210 -3.69 -3.49 5.47
N GLY A 211 -4.65 -3.76 4.59
CA GLY A 211 -4.42 -4.31 3.25
C GLY A 211 -4.69 -3.27 2.18
N VAL A 212 -3.87 -3.25 1.14
CA VAL A 212 -4.06 -2.46 -0.09
C VAL A 212 -3.94 -3.41 -1.28
N GLY A 213 -4.94 -3.41 -2.14
CA GLY A 213 -4.99 -4.26 -3.33
C GLY A 213 -5.83 -3.66 -4.45
N ASP A 214 -5.77 -4.27 -5.62
CA ASP A 214 -6.45 -3.79 -6.82
C ASP A 214 -7.21 -4.87 -7.61
N GLY A 215 -6.86 -6.14 -7.40
CA GLY A 215 -7.26 -7.31 -8.19
C GLY A 215 -7.98 -8.40 -7.39
N GLY A 216 -7.94 -8.36 -6.06
CA GLY A 216 -8.67 -9.26 -5.17
C GLY A 216 -7.89 -10.50 -4.68
N ASN A 217 -6.69 -10.74 -5.21
CA ASN A 217 -5.77 -11.81 -4.78
C ASN A 217 -4.76 -11.36 -3.70
N GLU A 218 -4.84 -10.10 -3.28
CA GLU A 218 -3.92 -9.47 -2.34
C GLU A 218 -4.35 -9.65 -0.89
N LEU A 219 -3.36 -9.65 -0.01
CA LEU A 219 -3.46 -9.89 1.41
C LEU A 219 -4.43 -8.89 2.04
N GLY A 220 -5.58 -9.42 2.45
CA GLY A 220 -6.65 -8.67 3.08
C GLY A 220 -7.94 -8.59 2.26
N CYS A 221 -7.89 -8.93 0.97
CA CYS A 221 -9.07 -9.02 0.11
C CYS A 221 -10.08 -10.11 0.54
N GLY A 222 -9.73 -10.94 1.54
CA GLY A 222 -10.68 -11.82 2.22
C GLY A 222 -11.89 -11.08 2.83
N LEU A 223 -11.74 -9.80 3.18
CA LEU A 223 -12.85 -8.95 3.67
C LEU A 223 -14.00 -8.83 2.65
N ILE A 224 -13.67 -8.87 1.36
CA ILE A 224 -14.61 -8.67 0.25
C ILE A 224 -14.71 -9.92 -0.62
N ARG A 225 -14.52 -11.11 -0.03
CA ARG A 225 -14.48 -12.40 -0.72
C ARG A 225 -15.57 -12.54 -1.78
N ASP A 226 -16.83 -12.33 -1.41
CA ASP A 226 -17.95 -12.51 -2.34
C ASP A 226 -17.85 -11.60 -3.57
N ALA A 227 -17.45 -10.34 -3.39
CA ALA A 227 -17.28 -9.40 -4.49
C ALA A 227 -16.14 -9.82 -5.44
N VAL A 228 -15.05 -10.38 -4.90
CA VAL A 228 -13.95 -10.93 -5.71
C VAL A 228 -14.43 -12.15 -6.50
N LEU A 229 -15.14 -13.08 -5.86
CA LEU A 229 -15.70 -14.26 -6.51
C LEU A 229 -16.69 -13.91 -7.63
N ASP A 230 -17.43 -12.82 -7.48
CA ASP A 230 -18.44 -12.36 -8.43
C ASP A 230 -17.83 -11.57 -9.61
N THR A 231 -16.79 -10.78 -9.36
CA THR A 231 -16.31 -9.76 -10.31
C THR A 231 -15.02 -10.16 -11.02
N VAL A 232 -14.10 -10.83 -10.30
CA VAL A 232 -12.74 -11.02 -10.79
C VAL A 232 -12.67 -12.23 -11.72
N PRO A 233 -12.11 -12.09 -12.94
CA PRO A 233 -11.88 -13.22 -13.84
C PRO A 233 -11.05 -14.31 -13.16
N ASN A 234 -11.52 -15.56 -13.23
CA ASN A 234 -10.93 -16.71 -12.51
C ASN A 234 -10.95 -16.58 -10.97
N GLY A 235 -11.66 -15.60 -10.41
CA GLY A 235 -11.70 -15.36 -8.96
C GLY A 235 -12.18 -16.57 -8.16
N ARG A 236 -13.20 -17.29 -8.68
CA ARG A 236 -13.75 -18.50 -8.04
C ARG A 236 -12.90 -19.75 -8.16
N ARG A 237 -12.05 -19.84 -9.19
CA ARG A 237 -11.33 -21.06 -9.50
C ARG A 237 -9.96 -20.72 -10.10
N CYS A 238 -8.92 -20.99 -9.30
CA CYS A 238 -7.51 -20.90 -9.64
C CYS A 238 -7.21 -21.77 -10.88
N GLN A 239 -6.18 -21.38 -11.64
CA GLN A 239 -5.68 -22.17 -12.77
C GLN A 239 -4.66 -23.22 -12.34
N CYS A 240 -4.26 -23.23 -11.06
CA CYS A 240 -3.34 -24.20 -10.52
C CYS A 240 -4.08 -25.46 -10.00
N PRO A 241 -3.37 -26.55 -9.65
CA PRO A 241 -3.98 -27.78 -9.15
C PRO A 241 -4.81 -27.63 -7.86
N CYS A 242 -4.74 -26.48 -7.17
CA CYS A 242 -5.48 -26.20 -5.93
C CYS A 242 -6.98 -26.32 -6.08
N GLY A 243 -7.53 -25.95 -7.25
CA GLY A 243 -8.96 -25.88 -7.51
C GLY A 243 -9.77 -24.85 -6.70
N GLY A 244 -9.16 -24.15 -5.74
CA GLY A 244 -9.79 -23.13 -4.90
C GLY A 244 -9.88 -21.75 -5.56
N SER A 245 -10.26 -20.73 -4.79
CA SER A 245 -10.35 -19.34 -5.24
C SER A 245 -8.98 -18.63 -5.26
N VAL A 246 -8.90 -17.46 -5.90
CA VAL A 246 -7.72 -16.57 -5.78
C VAL A 246 -7.77 -15.71 -4.52
N VAL A 247 -8.90 -15.72 -3.79
CA VAL A 247 -9.15 -14.82 -2.66
C VAL A 247 -8.34 -15.26 -1.44
N PRO A 248 -7.54 -14.36 -0.86
CA PRO A 248 -6.85 -14.66 0.39
C PRO A 248 -7.82 -14.85 1.56
N ARG A 249 -7.42 -15.68 2.53
CA ARG A 249 -8.22 -15.98 3.72
C ARG A 249 -8.18 -14.86 4.77
N PHE A 250 -7.07 -14.11 4.83
CA PHE A 250 -6.84 -13.11 5.85
C PHE A 250 -7.76 -11.88 5.69
N VAL A 251 -8.26 -11.37 6.83
CA VAL A 251 -9.15 -10.22 6.92
C VAL A 251 -8.53 -9.15 7.82
N PRO A 252 -8.19 -7.95 7.30
CA PRO A 252 -7.51 -6.89 8.04
C PRO A 252 -8.51 -6.03 8.84
N ASP A 253 -8.00 -5.08 9.63
CA ASP A 253 -8.82 -4.01 10.22
C ASP A 253 -9.32 -3.00 9.19
N VAL A 254 -8.48 -2.74 8.17
CA VAL A 254 -8.77 -1.84 7.07
C VAL A 254 -8.34 -2.47 5.76
N LEU A 255 -9.21 -2.45 4.75
CA LEU A 255 -8.88 -2.81 3.37
C LEU A 255 -9.11 -1.60 2.47
N ILE A 256 -8.09 -1.22 1.71
CA ILE A 256 -8.17 -0.20 0.66
C ILE A 256 -8.15 -0.92 -0.68
N ILE A 257 -9.13 -0.58 -1.53
CA ILE A 257 -9.15 -0.98 -2.93
C ILE A 257 -8.86 0.25 -3.78
N ALA A 258 -7.86 0.13 -4.65
CA ALA A 258 -7.47 1.15 -5.63
C ALA A 258 -7.43 0.54 -7.03
N ALA A 259 -7.33 1.37 -8.06
CA ALA A 259 -7.18 0.91 -9.44
C ALA A 259 -5.77 0.37 -9.72
N ILE A 260 -4.80 0.85 -8.92
CA ILE A 260 -3.39 0.49 -8.85
C ILE A 260 -3.02 0.58 -7.36
N SER A 261 -2.41 -0.45 -6.78
CA SER A 261 -2.16 -0.54 -5.33
C SER A 261 -1.31 0.62 -4.79
N ASN A 262 -0.32 1.07 -5.56
CA ASN A 262 0.48 2.27 -5.26
C ASN A 262 -0.42 3.50 -4.98
N TRP A 263 -1.47 3.71 -5.76
CA TRP A 263 -2.38 4.84 -5.53
C TRP A 263 -3.14 4.72 -4.20
N GLY A 264 -3.44 3.50 -3.77
CA GLY A 264 -4.02 3.23 -2.45
C GLY A 264 -3.10 3.72 -1.33
N THR A 265 -1.79 3.44 -1.41
CA THR A 265 -0.83 3.95 -0.41
C THR A 265 -0.67 5.47 -0.51
N TYR A 266 -0.66 6.05 -1.71
CA TYR A 266 -0.61 7.51 -1.90
C TYR A 266 -1.81 8.20 -1.24
N GLY A 267 -2.98 7.56 -1.28
CA GLY A 267 -4.17 8.03 -0.58
C GLY A 267 -4.03 8.03 0.95
N ILE A 268 -3.34 7.04 1.52
CA ILE A 268 -2.98 7.02 2.95
C ILE A 268 -2.06 8.21 3.26
N GLU A 269 -1.03 8.44 2.44
CA GLU A 269 -0.11 9.57 2.62
C GLU A 269 -0.83 10.92 2.57
N ALA A 270 -1.74 11.10 1.61
CA ALA A 270 -2.54 12.31 1.46
C ALA A 270 -3.39 12.58 2.71
N CYS A 271 -4.05 11.54 3.23
CA CYS A 271 -4.83 11.64 4.45
C CYS A 271 -3.95 11.88 5.70
N LEU A 272 -2.75 11.29 5.77
CA LEU A 272 -1.77 11.59 6.83
C LEU A 272 -1.24 13.02 6.74
N ALA A 273 -1.00 13.54 5.53
CA ALA A 273 -0.61 14.94 5.32
C ALA A 273 -1.69 15.90 5.84
N ALA A 274 -2.96 15.60 5.58
CA ALA A 274 -4.09 16.35 6.12
C ALA A 274 -4.14 16.29 7.67
N LEU A 275 -4.04 15.09 8.26
CA LEU A 275 -4.07 14.90 9.72
C LEU A 275 -2.92 15.58 10.44
N THR A 276 -1.73 15.56 9.85
CA THR A 276 -0.53 16.15 10.43
C THR A 276 -0.38 17.64 10.14
N GLY A 277 -1.20 18.21 9.24
CA GLY A 277 -1.09 19.58 8.76
C GLY A 277 0.22 19.85 8.02
N ARG A 278 0.88 18.82 7.45
CA ARG A 278 2.21 18.90 6.84
C ARG A 278 2.17 18.35 5.42
N ARG A 279 2.29 19.24 4.44
CA ARG A 279 2.20 18.92 3.00
C ARG A 279 3.30 17.95 2.55
N GLU A 280 4.46 18.01 3.18
CA GLU A 280 5.65 17.23 2.86
C GLU A 280 5.52 15.74 3.25
N VAL A 281 4.47 15.39 4.00
CA VAL A 281 4.12 13.99 4.30
C VAL A 281 3.58 13.28 3.05
N LEU A 282 2.93 13.98 2.14
CA LEU A 282 2.58 13.45 0.82
C LEU A 282 3.76 13.72 -0.13
N HIS A 283 4.33 12.66 -0.72
CA HIS A 283 5.39 12.84 -1.70
C HIS A 283 4.91 13.57 -2.97
N ASP A 284 5.85 14.06 -3.78
CA ASP A 284 5.54 14.74 -5.03
C ASP A 284 5.87 13.87 -6.25
N ARG A 285 5.42 14.32 -7.43
CA ARG A 285 5.66 13.63 -8.70
C ARG A 285 7.14 13.42 -9.03
N LEU A 286 8.07 14.23 -8.48
CA LEU A 286 9.50 14.07 -8.76
C LEU A 286 10.09 12.93 -7.92
N ILE A 287 9.63 12.78 -6.67
CA ILE A 287 9.96 11.61 -5.86
C ILE A 287 9.35 10.36 -6.49
N ASP A 288 8.08 10.40 -6.89
CA ASP A 288 7.39 9.29 -7.55
C ASP A 288 8.14 8.82 -8.81
N GLU A 289 8.52 9.76 -9.67
CA GLU A 289 9.29 9.48 -10.89
C GLU A 289 10.65 8.84 -10.57
N ARG A 290 11.37 9.40 -9.58
CA ARG A 290 12.66 8.86 -9.14
C ARG A 290 12.54 7.43 -8.61
N VAL A 291 11.47 7.11 -7.89
CA VAL A 291 11.24 5.76 -7.33
C VAL A 291 10.89 4.77 -8.44
N HIS A 292 9.99 5.11 -9.37
CA HIS A 292 9.69 4.26 -10.54
C HIS A 292 10.95 3.95 -11.36
N ILE A 293 11.75 4.97 -11.69
CA ILE A 293 13.01 4.79 -12.44
C ILE A 293 13.94 3.82 -11.71
N ALA A 294 14.07 3.95 -10.39
CA ALA A 294 14.92 3.08 -9.61
C ALA A 294 14.39 1.64 -9.53
N CYS A 295 13.07 1.46 -9.42
CA CYS A 295 12.46 0.13 -9.44
C CYS A 295 12.70 -0.57 -10.78
N ALA A 296 12.41 0.12 -11.88
CA ALA A 296 12.71 -0.34 -13.24
C ALA A 296 14.18 -0.73 -13.41
N ALA A 297 15.11 0.13 -12.99
CA ALA A 297 16.54 -0.13 -13.06
C ALA A 297 17.00 -1.31 -12.17
N ALA A 298 16.26 -1.60 -11.09
CA ALA A 298 16.50 -2.74 -10.21
C ALA A 298 15.77 -4.02 -10.65
N GLY A 299 15.13 -4.02 -11.82
CA GLY A 299 14.54 -5.21 -12.44
C GLY A 299 13.05 -5.42 -12.18
N ALA A 300 12.34 -4.42 -11.65
CA ALA A 300 10.88 -4.48 -11.58
C ALA A 300 10.24 -4.21 -12.93
N HIS A 301 9.36 -5.10 -13.37
CA HIS A 301 8.57 -4.86 -14.57
C HIS A 301 7.42 -3.90 -14.33
N ASN A 302 7.03 -3.20 -15.40
CA ASN A 302 5.77 -2.49 -15.50
C ASN A 302 4.84 -3.36 -16.36
N ASP A 303 3.85 -3.98 -15.74
CA ASP A 303 3.04 -5.08 -16.27
C ASP A 303 2.69 -5.02 -17.76
N GLY A 304 2.65 -6.20 -18.40
CA GLY A 304 2.50 -6.34 -19.86
C GLY A 304 3.53 -7.33 -20.44
N PRO A 305 4.34 -6.96 -21.44
CA PRO A 305 5.38 -7.83 -22.00
C PRO A 305 6.62 -8.01 -21.10
N LEU A 306 6.52 -7.69 -19.81
CA LEU A 306 7.60 -7.75 -18.81
C LEU A 306 8.79 -6.85 -19.15
N LEU A 307 8.49 -5.65 -19.67
CA LEU A 307 9.50 -4.61 -19.88
C LEU A 307 9.78 -3.88 -18.57
N LEU A 308 11.03 -3.42 -18.45
CA LEU A 308 11.52 -2.63 -17.32
C LEU A 308 11.33 -1.13 -17.57
N ASP A 309 10.22 -0.75 -18.20
CA ASP A 309 9.90 0.65 -18.43
C ASP A 309 9.41 1.28 -17.12
N PRO A 310 9.83 2.50 -16.75
CA PRO A 310 9.32 3.16 -15.55
C PRO A 310 7.81 3.39 -15.61
N GLY A 311 7.07 2.82 -14.66
CA GLY A 311 5.62 2.96 -14.55
C GLY A 311 5.01 1.78 -13.80
N THR A 312 3.69 1.77 -13.63
CA THR A 312 3.00 0.72 -12.89
C THR A 312 1.74 0.29 -13.63
N ASP A 313 1.43 -1.01 -13.69
CA ASP A 313 0.18 -1.52 -14.27
C ASP A 313 -0.07 -1.10 -15.73
N ALA A 314 1.00 -1.10 -16.54
CA ALA A 314 1.06 -0.62 -17.92
C ALA A 314 0.79 0.89 -18.09
N VAL A 315 0.75 1.65 -16.99
CA VAL A 315 0.63 3.11 -16.99
C VAL A 315 2.03 3.72 -16.88
N ALA A 316 2.28 4.79 -17.65
CA ALA A 316 3.58 5.45 -17.65
C ALA A 316 3.75 6.37 -16.44
N THR A 317 4.96 6.38 -15.87
CA THR A 317 5.35 7.19 -14.69
C THR A 317 4.73 8.60 -14.61
N PRO A 318 4.75 9.45 -15.66
CA PRO A 318 4.21 10.81 -15.55
C PRO A 318 2.73 10.88 -15.18
N LEU A 319 1.94 9.86 -15.55
CA LEU A 319 0.50 9.83 -15.27
C LEU A 319 0.21 9.56 -13.78
N HIS A 320 1.04 8.76 -13.10
CA HIS A 320 0.94 8.59 -11.64
C HIS A 320 1.26 9.91 -10.91
N GLY A 321 2.25 10.66 -11.41
CA GLY A 321 2.55 12.01 -10.93
C GLY A 321 1.37 13.00 -11.00
N HIS A 322 0.54 12.91 -12.05
CA HIS A 322 -0.65 13.75 -12.17
C HIS A 322 -1.75 13.39 -11.16
N ILE A 323 -1.86 12.12 -10.79
CA ILE A 323 -2.75 11.68 -9.70
C ILE A 323 -2.28 12.32 -8.38
N LEU A 324 -0.98 12.32 -8.09
CA LEU A 324 -0.42 12.97 -6.91
C LEU A 324 -0.66 14.49 -6.87
N ASP A 325 -0.52 15.18 -8.01
CA ASP A 325 -0.80 16.62 -8.09
C ASP A 325 -2.26 16.93 -7.71
N LEU A 326 -3.21 16.09 -8.15
CA LEU A 326 -4.62 16.21 -7.78
C LEU A 326 -4.85 15.88 -6.30
N MET A 327 -4.21 14.83 -5.76
CA MET A 327 -4.28 14.51 -4.33
C MET A 327 -3.77 15.66 -3.47
N ALA A 328 -2.63 16.24 -3.82
CA ALA A 328 -2.06 17.38 -3.14
C ALA A 328 -3.02 18.57 -3.11
N LEU A 329 -3.66 18.85 -4.25
CA LEU A 329 -4.66 19.91 -4.34
C LEU A 329 -5.88 19.61 -3.45
N ILE A 330 -6.35 18.37 -3.40
CA ILE A 330 -7.46 17.95 -2.51
C ILE A 330 -7.09 18.20 -1.05
N VAL A 331 -5.88 17.79 -0.62
CA VAL A 331 -5.40 17.98 0.75
C VAL A 331 -5.29 19.46 1.11
N GLU A 332 -4.67 20.28 0.25
CA GLU A 332 -4.54 21.72 0.47
C GLU A 332 -5.89 22.42 0.64
N ASN A 333 -6.90 22.03 -0.15
CA ASN A 333 -8.22 22.64 -0.09
C ASN A 333 -9.12 22.08 1.01
N GLY A 334 -8.94 20.82 1.37
CA GLY A 334 -9.64 20.25 2.51
C GLY A 334 -9.18 20.87 3.84
N ALA A 335 -7.92 21.31 3.91
CA ALA A 335 -7.38 22.04 5.06
C ALA A 335 -7.91 23.48 5.16
N ASP A 336 -8.26 24.10 4.02
CA ASP A 336 -8.84 25.45 3.98
C ASP A 336 -10.04 25.50 3.03
N LEU A 337 -11.23 25.15 3.53
CA LEU A 337 -12.46 25.14 2.73
C LEU A 337 -12.72 26.50 2.08
N GLY A 338 -12.76 26.51 0.75
CA GLY A 338 -12.92 27.73 -0.05
C GLY A 338 -11.62 28.49 -0.33
N GLY A 339 -10.46 28.01 0.15
CA GLY A 339 -9.16 28.66 0.03
C GLY A 339 -8.77 28.91 -1.43
N LEU A 340 -8.95 27.93 -2.31
CA LEU A 340 -8.76 28.10 -3.76
C LEU A 340 -9.58 29.24 -4.35
N TYR A 341 -10.82 29.46 -3.88
CA TYR A 341 -11.70 30.51 -4.40
C TYR A 341 -11.37 31.89 -3.83
N ARG A 342 -10.69 31.94 -2.68
CA ARG A 342 -10.18 33.17 -2.07
C ARG A 342 -8.76 33.52 -2.52
N ARG A 343 -8.05 32.60 -3.18
CA ARG A 343 -6.74 32.90 -3.79
C ARG A 343 -6.97 33.91 -4.90
N ASP A 344 -6.40 35.09 -4.71
CA ASP A 344 -6.49 36.21 -5.62
C ASP A 344 -5.72 35.89 -6.91
N LYS A 345 -6.38 35.17 -7.83
CA LYS A 345 -5.72 34.61 -9.01
C LYS A 345 -5.44 35.69 -10.05
N TRP A 346 -6.29 36.72 -10.08
CA TRP A 346 -6.23 37.82 -11.02
C TRP A 346 -6.58 39.12 -10.29
N PRO A 347 -5.71 39.60 -9.37
CA PRO A 347 -6.00 40.78 -8.53
C PRO A 347 -6.27 42.06 -9.32
N TRP A 348 -5.91 42.07 -10.61
CA TRP A 348 -6.18 43.18 -11.54
C TRP A 348 -7.54 43.11 -12.25
N LEU A 349 -8.34 42.06 -12.01
CA LEU A 349 -9.69 41.89 -12.57
C LEU A 349 -10.82 42.21 -11.59
N ASP A 350 -10.51 42.44 -10.31
CA ASP A 350 -11.49 42.95 -9.34
C ASP A 350 -11.98 44.34 -9.79
N ARG A 351 -13.28 44.43 -10.10
CA ARG A 351 -14.00 45.65 -10.52
C ARG A 351 -15.01 46.08 -9.48
#